data_AF-A0A8J8A0S4-F1
#
_entry.id   AF-A0A8J8A0S4-F1
#
_cell.length_a   1.000
_cell.length_b   1.000
_cell.length_c   1.000
_cell.angle_alpha   90.00
_cell.angle_beta   90.00
_cell.angle_gamma   90.00
#
_symmetry.space_group_name_H-M   'P 1'
#
loop_
_entity.id
_entity.type
_entity.pdbx_description
1 polymer ?
#
loop_
_entity_poly.entity_id
_entity_poly.type
_entity_poly.pdbx_seq_one_letter_code
_entity_poly.pdbx_strand_id
1 'polypeptide(L)'
;MRDTSKLDWMVPADEWEQFRQHVHSQFGVAEGYLGREAELAMKQYIDADGYARVETLVDRLVSAAGRSPDHASEKIKSDLSSQEPTRIGIRVGTPLKEEFCAYVDEHTDYNYGVALARALNVYRDGGRSRRVEDKLDRVVDDAESMLGELNDDSDKSLSSVQRKTIAICHDVGESFTDEVLNESIHNIAAEGPKASDPTLEKYRDLVIDRLDYERHPNNEELWISRDQAEEIAPDATPAECRRSVDLLDTDEMKRRLIYTVGRRAMATSSKDVTLPERELRQEVFDDEISRPVMHEVMQEAAEHFGIGTGKPDRQQVLRLNLTELEIDHPDMARTIREFANADGDSKLADSGETTLGSYGGGQQPAAMTDGGTVAD
;
A
#
# COMPACT_ATOMS: atom_id res chain seq x y z
N MET A 1 35.83 -27.94 -15.51
CA MET A 1 34.46 -27.58 -15.91
C MET A 1 33.70 -27.28 -14.63
N ARG A 2 33.02 -26.13 -14.53
CA ARG A 2 32.08 -25.92 -13.43
C ARG A 2 30.94 -26.92 -13.59
N ASP A 3 30.56 -27.60 -12.53
CA ASP A 3 29.40 -28.49 -12.54
C ASP A 3 28.13 -27.61 -12.65
N THR A 4 27.42 -27.75 -13.76
CA THR A 4 26.26 -26.90 -14.08
C THR A 4 25.08 -27.77 -14.46
N SER A 5 23.93 -27.49 -13.86
CA SER A 5 22.65 -28.12 -14.12
C SER A 5 21.76 -27.21 -14.96
N LYS A 6 20.94 -27.81 -15.84
CA LYS A 6 19.90 -27.06 -16.56
C LYS A 6 18.75 -26.76 -15.59
N LEU A 7 18.33 -25.50 -15.54
CA LEU A 7 17.03 -25.10 -15.02
C LEU A 7 16.02 -25.30 -16.14
N ASP A 8 15.03 -26.15 -15.88
CA ASP A 8 14.00 -26.55 -16.83
C ASP A 8 12.63 -26.34 -16.17
N TRP A 9 12.51 -25.22 -15.48
CA TRP A 9 11.37 -24.84 -14.66
C TRP A 9 10.38 -24.01 -15.47
N MET A 10 9.11 -24.03 -15.04
CA MET A 10 8.04 -23.21 -15.57
C MET A 10 8.00 -21.90 -14.78
N VAL A 11 8.31 -20.78 -15.43
CA VAL A 11 8.42 -19.45 -14.81
C VAL A 11 7.39 -18.54 -15.45
N PRO A 12 6.75 -17.62 -14.70
CA PRO A 12 5.91 -16.56 -15.28
C PRO A 12 6.56 -15.89 -16.50
N ALA A 13 5.85 -15.87 -17.63
CA ALA A 13 6.39 -15.46 -18.91
C ALA A 13 6.80 -13.97 -18.92
N ASP A 14 5.98 -13.11 -18.31
CA ASP A 14 6.22 -11.68 -18.26
C ASP A 14 7.46 -11.35 -17.45
N GLU A 15 7.64 -11.97 -16.27
CA GLU A 15 8.84 -11.75 -15.45
C GLU A 15 10.10 -12.25 -16.15
N TRP A 16 10.02 -13.40 -16.84
CA TRP A 16 11.15 -13.90 -17.60
C TRP A 16 11.55 -12.97 -18.74
N GLU A 17 10.57 -12.43 -19.49
CA GLU A 17 10.85 -11.52 -20.59
C GLU A 17 11.40 -10.18 -20.10
N GLN A 18 10.84 -9.62 -19.03
CA GLN A 18 11.36 -8.39 -18.41
C GLN A 18 12.79 -8.60 -17.88
N PHE A 19 13.10 -9.75 -17.29
CA PHE A 19 14.47 -10.09 -16.90
C PHE A 19 15.42 -10.15 -18.11
N ARG A 20 14.99 -10.78 -19.21
CA ARG A 20 15.80 -10.81 -20.45
C ARG A 20 16.07 -9.41 -21.00
N GLN A 21 15.07 -8.53 -20.97
CA GLN A 21 15.21 -7.15 -21.39
C GLN A 21 16.17 -6.37 -20.47
N HIS A 22 16.10 -6.60 -19.16
CA HIS A 22 17.04 -6.01 -18.20
C HIS A 22 18.49 -6.46 -18.46
N VAL A 23 18.73 -7.76 -18.66
CA VAL A 23 20.08 -8.25 -19.00
C VAL A 23 20.54 -7.69 -20.35
N HIS A 24 19.65 -7.60 -21.35
CA HIS A 24 19.97 -6.98 -22.62
C HIS A 24 20.32 -5.50 -22.50
N SER A 25 19.59 -4.73 -21.70
CA SER A 25 19.86 -3.30 -21.51
C SER A 25 21.20 -3.05 -20.80
N GLN A 26 21.59 -3.92 -19.87
CA GLN A 26 22.87 -3.81 -19.15
C GLN A 26 24.08 -4.21 -20.00
N PHE A 27 23.96 -5.29 -20.79
CA PHE A 27 25.13 -5.89 -21.47
C PHE A 27 25.11 -5.74 -23.00
N GLY A 28 24.05 -5.18 -23.58
CA GLY A 28 23.84 -5.06 -25.02
C GLY A 28 23.47 -6.39 -25.72
N VAL A 29 23.59 -7.52 -25.03
CA VAL A 29 23.19 -8.87 -25.47
C VAL A 29 22.72 -9.67 -24.25
N ALA A 30 21.59 -10.38 -24.38
CA ALA A 30 21.12 -11.25 -23.29
C ALA A 30 21.81 -12.63 -23.32
N GLU A 31 22.02 -13.16 -24.52
CA GLU A 31 22.52 -14.52 -24.71
C GLU A 31 23.96 -14.67 -24.16
N GLY A 32 24.18 -15.70 -23.33
CA GLY A 32 25.44 -15.91 -22.61
C GLY A 32 25.51 -15.28 -21.21
N TYR A 33 24.71 -14.25 -20.92
CA TYR A 33 24.67 -13.60 -19.60
C TYR A 33 23.51 -14.10 -18.73
N LEU A 34 22.39 -14.53 -19.32
CA LEU A 34 21.18 -14.95 -18.59
C LEU A 34 21.45 -15.96 -17.47
N GLY A 35 22.29 -16.98 -17.70
CA GLY A 35 22.62 -17.97 -16.68
C GLY A 35 23.42 -17.39 -15.51
N ARG A 36 24.39 -16.53 -15.81
CA ARG A 36 25.23 -15.86 -14.80
C ARG A 36 24.40 -14.89 -13.95
N GLU A 37 23.57 -14.08 -14.60
CA GLU A 37 22.74 -13.09 -13.92
C GLU A 37 21.64 -13.76 -13.09
N ALA A 38 21.06 -14.87 -13.58
CA ALA A 38 20.16 -15.70 -12.79
C ALA A 38 20.85 -16.35 -11.57
N GLU A 39 22.11 -16.80 -11.69
CA GLU A 39 22.88 -17.27 -10.53
C GLU A 39 23.09 -16.17 -9.48
N LEU A 40 23.30 -14.92 -9.91
CA LEU A 40 23.43 -13.78 -8.99
C LEU A 40 22.10 -13.50 -8.29
N ALA A 41 21.00 -13.44 -9.05
CA ALA A 41 19.66 -13.27 -8.50
C ALA A 41 19.32 -14.35 -7.45
N MET A 42 19.55 -15.62 -7.78
CA MET A 42 19.33 -16.75 -6.86
C MET A 42 20.15 -16.60 -5.58
N LYS A 43 21.45 -16.28 -5.69
CA LYS A 43 22.33 -16.10 -4.51
C LYS A 43 21.92 -14.94 -3.63
N GLN A 44 21.48 -13.82 -4.21
CA GLN A 44 21.02 -12.67 -3.45
C GLN A 44 19.68 -12.93 -2.76
N TYR A 45 18.82 -13.75 -3.36
CA TYR A 45 17.53 -14.12 -2.82
C TYR A 45 17.64 -15.07 -1.62
N ILE A 46 18.57 -16.03 -1.66
CA ILE A 46 18.78 -17.02 -0.57
C ILE A 46 19.92 -16.66 0.38
N ASP A 47 20.42 -15.43 0.32
CA ASP A 47 21.54 -14.96 1.16
C ASP A 47 22.88 -15.70 1.02
N ALA A 48 23.11 -16.36 -0.12
CA ALA A 48 24.34 -17.10 -0.46
C ALA A 48 25.39 -16.28 -1.24
N ASP A 49 25.22 -14.97 -1.36
CA ASP A 49 26.13 -14.06 -2.08
C ASP A 49 27.34 -13.58 -1.26
N GLY A 50 27.37 -13.92 0.04
CA GLY A 50 28.43 -13.54 0.97
C GLY A 50 28.24 -12.16 1.62
N TYR A 51 27.13 -11.46 1.31
CA TYR A 51 26.82 -10.14 1.88
C TYR A 51 25.74 -10.18 2.96
N ALA A 52 25.20 -11.35 3.29
CA ALA A 52 24.23 -11.56 4.38
C ALA A 52 24.65 -10.86 5.67
N ARG A 53 25.93 -10.97 6.06
CA ARG A 53 26.46 -10.31 7.27
C ARG A 53 26.39 -8.79 7.22
N VAL A 54 26.56 -8.18 6.05
CA VAL A 54 26.44 -6.72 5.89
C VAL A 54 24.99 -6.31 6.11
N GLU A 55 24.05 -7.03 5.50
CA GLU A 55 22.62 -6.78 5.70
C GLU A 55 22.24 -6.95 7.17
N THR A 56 22.68 -8.00 7.86
CA THR A 56 22.45 -8.17 9.31
C THR A 56 23.00 -7.02 10.17
N LEU A 57 24.14 -6.43 9.79
CA LEU A 57 24.69 -5.27 10.49
C LEU A 57 23.84 -4.01 10.27
N VAL A 58 23.30 -3.86 9.06
CA VAL A 58 22.38 -2.78 8.72
C VAL A 58 21.05 -2.99 9.43
N ASP A 59 20.50 -4.20 9.46
CA ASP A 59 19.29 -4.54 10.22
C ASP A 59 19.45 -4.18 11.69
N ARG A 60 20.61 -4.51 12.29
CA ARG A 60 20.91 -4.13 13.67
C ARG A 60 20.98 -2.61 13.86
N LEU A 61 21.47 -1.86 12.87
CA LEU A 61 21.48 -0.39 12.90
C LEU A 61 20.05 0.17 12.85
N VAL A 62 19.23 -0.36 11.94
CA VAL A 62 17.81 -0.01 11.78
C VAL A 62 17.04 -0.30 13.07
N SER A 63 17.21 -1.50 13.63
CA SER A 63 16.62 -1.89 14.91
C SER A 63 17.12 -0.99 16.04
N ALA A 64 18.41 -0.65 16.11
CA ALA A 64 18.93 0.24 17.14
C ALA A 64 18.39 1.67 17.04
N ALA A 65 17.96 2.09 15.85
CA ALA A 65 17.21 3.32 15.67
C ALA A 65 15.73 3.17 16.09
N GLY A 66 15.27 2.00 16.53
CA GLY A 66 13.87 1.74 16.85
C GLY A 66 12.96 1.69 15.61
N ARG A 67 13.51 1.26 14.46
CA ARG A 67 12.75 0.99 13.23
C ARG A 67 12.74 -0.51 12.94
N SER A 68 11.75 -0.98 12.19
CA SER A 68 11.70 -2.37 11.73
C SER A 68 12.65 -2.61 10.54
N PRO A 69 13.48 -3.67 10.57
CA PRO A 69 14.40 -3.99 9.48
C PRO A 69 13.70 -4.52 8.22
N ASP A 70 12.53 -5.15 8.36
CA ASP A 70 11.96 -6.01 7.30
C ASP A 70 11.29 -5.27 6.13
N HIS A 71 11.20 -3.94 6.15
CA HIS A 71 10.48 -3.18 5.11
C HIS A 71 11.12 -3.12 3.71
N ALA A 72 12.20 -3.86 3.44
CA ALA A 72 13.00 -3.68 2.22
C ALA A 72 12.90 -4.80 1.18
N SER A 73 12.48 -6.02 1.53
CA SER A 73 12.75 -7.19 0.66
C SER A 73 11.57 -7.84 -0.04
N GLU A 74 10.32 -7.56 0.33
CA GLU A 74 9.18 -8.32 -0.20
C GLU A 74 8.16 -7.48 -0.98
N LYS A 75 8.58 -6.29 -1.40
CA LYS A 75 7.89 -5.56 -2.46
C LYS A 75 8.06 -6.34 -3.76
N ILE A 76 7.13 -7.25 -4.05
CA ILE A 76 6.38 -7.27 -5.31
C ILE A 76 5.27 -8.32 -5.22
N LYS A 77 4.06 -7.76 -5.13
CA LYS A 77 2.74 -8.39 -5.08
C LYS A 77 2.18 -8.63 -6.46
N SER A 78 2.95 -9.26 -7.34
CA SER A 78 2.32 -9.92 -8.46
C SER A 78 1.91 -11.31 -7.99
N ASP A 79 0.63 -11.66 -8.15
CA ASP A 79 0.22 -13.06 -8.12
C ASP A 79 0.87 -13.78 -9.32
N LEU A 80 2.15 -14.10 -9.15
CA LEU A 80 2.97 -14.78 -10.15
C LEU A 80 2.45 -16.19 -10.39
N SER A 81 1.68 -16.75 -9.46
CA SER A 81 1.18 -18.12 -9.55
C SER A 81 0.08 -18.26 -10.61
N SER A 82 -0.65 -17.18 -10.91
CA SER A 82 -1.72 -17.15 -11.92
C SER A 82 -1.26 -16.67 -13.31
N GLN A 83 -0.03 -16.19 -13.46
CA GLN A 83 0.50 -15.73 -14.74
C GLN A 83 0.77 -16.88 -15.71
N GLU A 84 0.71 -16.59 -17.02
CA GLU A 84 1.01 -17.58 -18.07
C GLU A 84 2.46 -18.06 -17.94
N PRO A 85 2.71 -19.39 -17.77
CA PRO A 85 4.05 -19.88 -17.52
C PRO A 85 4.79 -20.20 -18.82
N THR A 86 6.08 -19.87 -18.87
CA THR A 86 7.01 -20.25 -19.93
C THR A 86 8.11 -21.16 -19.40
N ARG A 87 8.59 -22.08 -20.25
CA ARG A 87 9.68 -22.99 -19.88
C ARG A 87 11.02 -22.34 -20.15
N ILE A 88 11.83 -22.16 -19.11
CA ILE A 88 13.18 -21.61 -19.26
C ILE A 88 14.21 -22.71 -19.45
N GLY A 89 15.34 -22.37 -20.09
CA GLY A 89 16.37 -23.33 -20.47
C GLY A 89 17.80 -22.91 -20.15
N ILE A 90 18.00 -22.19 -19.04
CA ILE A 90 19.32 -21.70 -18.63
C ILE A 90 20.11 -22.73 -17.83
N ARG A 91 21.42 -22.52 -17.71
CA ARG A 91 22.31 -23.35 -16.87
C ARG A 91 22.83 -22.55 -15.70
N VAL A 92 22.81 -23.17 -14.52
CA VAL A 92 23.34 -22.63 -13.27
C VAL A 92 24.19 -23.69 -12.57
N GLY A 93 25.05 -23.29 -11.64
CA GLY A 93 25.83 -24.20 -10.81
C GLY A 93 24.93 -25.20 -10.07
N THR A 94 25.26 -26.49 -10.15
CA THR A 94 24.48 -27.56 -9.50
C THR A 94 24.30 -27.31 -7.99
N PRO A 95 25.34 -26.94 -7.22
CA PRO A 95 25.18 -26.67 -5.78
C PRO A 95 24.19 -25.54 -5.49
N LEU A 96 24.24 -24.45 -6.26
CA LEU A 96 23.31 -23.32 -6.09
C LEU A 96 21.87 -23.72 -6.38
N LYS A 97 21.63 -24.55 -7.40
CA LYS A 97 20.28 -25.06 -7.69
C LYS A 97 19.74 -25.86 -6.50
N GLU A 98 20.54 -26.73 -5.92
CA GLU A 98 20.15 -27.56 -4.78
C GLU A 98 19.90 -26.71 -3.53
N GLU A 99 20.79 -25.77 -3.21
CA GLU A 99 20.63 -24.81 -2.11
C GLU A 99 19.37 -23.96 -2.28
N PHE A 100 19.10 -23.46 -3.50
CA PHE A 100 17.90 -22.68 -3.79
C PHE A 100 16.62 -23.50 -3.63
N CYS A 101 16.58 -24.73 -4.16
CA CYS A 101 15.43 -25.61 -3.97
C CYS A 101 15.18 -25.90 -2.48
N ALA A 102 16.23 -26.22 -1.72
CA ALA A 102 16.11 -26.47 -0.28
C ALA A 102 15.57 -25.25 0.47
N TYR A 103 16.06 -24.04 0.14
CA TYR A 103 15.55 -22.81 0.72
C TYR A 103 14.06 -22.61 0.43
N VAL A 104 13.64 -22.78 -0.83
CA VAL A 104 12.24 -22.63 -1.25
C VAL A 104 11.34 -23.64 -0.54
N ASP A 105 11.76 -24.91 -0.44
CA ASP A 105 11.02 -25.97 0.24
C ASP A 105 10.84 -25.69 1.75
N GLU A 106 11.80 -25.01 2.39
CA GLU A 106 11.79 -24.73 3.84
C GLU A 106 11.06 -23.43 4.20
N HIS A 107 11.11 -22.40 3.34
CA HIS A 107 10.70 -21.03 3.69
C HIS A 107 9.47 -20.53 2.92
N THR A 108 8.99 -21.26 1.91
CA THR A 108 7.89 -20.77 1.05
C THR A 108 6.97 -21.90 0.61
N ASP A 109 5.72 -21.57 0.27
CA ASP A 109 4.80 -22.50 -0.38
C ASP A 109 4.84 -22.43 -1.91
N TYR A 110 5.82 -21.71 -2.48
CA TYR A 110 5.91 -21.47 -3.91
C TYR A 110 6.53 -22.65 -4.65
N ASN A 111 6.13 -22.82 -5.91
CA ASN A 111 6.91 -23.67 -6.81
C ASN A 111 8.24 -22.98 -7.18
N TYR A 112 9.27 -23.77 -7.51
CA TYR A 112 10.61 -23.25 -7.81
C TYR A 112 10.65 -22.21 -8.93
N GLY A 113 9.72 -22.28 -9.89
CA GLY A 113 9.65 -21.32 -10.98
C GLY A 113 9.10 -19.95 -10.57
N VAL A 114 8.10 -19.94 -9.68
CA VAL A 114 7.57 -18.72 -9.05
C VAL A 114 8.63 -18.11 -8.12
N ALA A 115 9.29 -18.92 -7.29
CA ALA A 115 10.39 -18.45 -6.44
C ALA A 115 11.53 -17.85 -7.29
N LEU A 116 11.88 -18.49 -8.41
CA LEU A 116 12.86 -17.92 -9.34
C LEU A 116 12.38 -16.61 -9.95
N ALA A 117 11.13 -16.49 -10.38
CA ALA A 117 10.59 -15.23 -10.88
C ALA A 117 10.70 -14.10 -9.85
N ARG A 118 10.37 -14.38 -8.57
CA ARG A 118 10.56 -13.43 -7.47
C ARG A 118 12.03 -13.02 -7.33
N ALA A 119 12.95 -13.97 -7.36
CA ALA A 119 14.38 -13.68 -7.30
C ALA A 119 14.86 -12.78 -8.45
N LEU A 120 14.42 -13.06 -9.69
CA LEU A 120 14.76 -12.26 -10.87
C LEU A 120 14.18 -10.84 -10.82
N ASN A 121 12.97 -10.74 -10.30
CA ASN A 121 12.25 -9.49 -10.13
C ASN A 121 12.94 -8.59 -9.08
N VAL A 122 13.24 -9.13 -7.88
CA VAL A 122 14.03 -8.43 -6.85
C VAL A 122 15.40 -8.00 -7.38
N TYR A 123 16.06 -8.87 -8.16
CA TYR A 123 17.34 -8.55 -8.78
C TYR A 123 17.25 -7.38 -9.77
N ARG A 124 16.23 -7.37 -10.63
CA ARG A 124 15.97 -6.31 -11.60
C ARG A 124 15.75 -4.95 -10.91
N ASP A 125 15.10 -4.95 -9.76
CA ASP A 125 14.84 -3.74 -8.98
C ASP A 125 16.06 -3.21 -8.23
N GLY A 126 17.21 -3.90 -8.29
CA GLY A 126 18.47 -3.48 -7.67
C GLY A 126 19.02 -4.48 -6.67
N GLY A 127 18.31 -5.58 -6.42
CA GLY A 127 18.76 -6.70 -5.62
C GLY A 127 19.11 -6.30 -4.19
N ARG A 128 20.08 -7.00 -3.59
CA ARG A 128 20.52 -6.71 -2.21
C ARG A 128 20.99 -5.27 -2.04
N SER A 129 21.71 -4.73 -3.02
CA SER A 129 22.27 -3.37 -2.92
C SER A 129 21.17 -2.35 -2.64
N ARG A 130 20.07 -2.39 -3.43
CA ARG A 130 18.94 -1.50 -3.18
C ARG A 130 18.26 -1.77 -1.84
N ARG A 131 18.05 -3.04 -1.46
CA ARG A 131 17.47 -3.34 -0.14
C ARG A 131 18.27 -2.76 1.01
N VAL A 132 19.60 -2.87 0.93
CA VAL A 132 20.52 -2.34 1.93
C VAL A 132 20.54 -0.81 1.91
N GLU A 133 20.51 -0.19 0.72
CA GLU A 133 20.38 1.27 0.56
C GLU A 133 19.07 1.77 1.15
N ASP A 134 17.93 1.16 0.81
CA ASP A 134 16.61 1.51 1.35
C ASP A 134 16.56 1.35 2.89
N LYS A 135 17.26 0.36 3.46
CA LYS A 135 17.42 0.21 4.92
C LYS A 135 18.29 1.31 5.52
N LEU A 136 19.38 1.67 4.85
CA LEU A 136 20.30 2.70 5.32
C LEU A 136 19.66 4.09 5.24
N ASP A 137 18.98 4.44 4.16
CA ASP A 137 18.32 5.74 3.98
C ASP A 137 17.34 6.04 5.15
N ARG A 138 16.60 5.03 5.61
CA ARG A 138 15.72 5.15 6.80
C ARG A 138 16.46 5.57 8.07
N VAL A 139 17.71 5.16 8.22
CA VAL A 139 18.51 5.48 9.40
C VAL A 139 19.36 6.73 9.17
N VAL A 140 19.70 7.05 7.92
CA VAL A 140 20.40 8.28 7.57
C VAL A 140 19.56 9.49 7.98
N ASP A 141 18.26 9.52 7.66
CA ASP A 141 17.38 10.62 8.08
C ASP A 141 17.35 10.79 9.61
N ASP A 142 17.30 9.67 10.33
CA ASP A 142 17.34 9.69 11.80
C ASP A 142 18.71 10.18 12.30
N ALA A 143 19.81 9.73 11.71
CA ALA A 143 21.15 10.13 12.07
C ALA A 143 21.40 11.61 11.74
N GLU A 144 20.89 12.10 10.61
CA GLU A 144 20.96 13.50 10.19
C GLU A 144 20.09 14.40 11.07
N SER A 145 18.88 13.95 11.42
CA SER A 145 18.02 14.62 12.39
C SER A 145 18.70 14.71 13.76
N MET A 146 19.27 13.61 14.25
CA MET A 146 20.08 13.58 15.47
C MET A 146 21.29 14.53 15.38
N LEU A 147 21.96 14.62 14.24
CA LEU A 147 23.10 15.52 14.02
C LEU A 147 22.69 17.00 13.87
N GLY A 148 21.51 17.27 13.31
CA GLY A 148 20.92 18.59 13.21
C GLY A 148 20.53 19.15 14.58
N GLU A 149 19.94 18.32 15.43
CA GLU A 149 19.64 18.64 16.84
C GLU A 149 20.92 18.86 17.68
N LEU A 150 22.04 18.24 17.30
CA LEU A 150 23.34 18.42 17.97
C LEU A 150 24.02 19.78 17.65
N ASN A 151 23.57 20.50 16.62
CA ASN A 151 24.08 21.84 16.29
C ASN A 151 23.34 22.97 17.01
N ASP A 152 22.20 22.69 17.65
CA ASP A 152 21.57 23.60 18.62
C ASP A 152 22.14 23.30 20.02
N ASP A 153 22.71 24.34 20.65
CA ASP A 153 23.66 24.28 21.77
C ASP A 153 23.07 23.82 23.14
N SER A 154 22.25 22.76 23.17
CA SER A 154 21.72 22.16 24.40
C SER A 154 21.92 20.64 24.45
N ASP A 155 22.87 20.19 25.28
CA ASP A 155 23.04 18.83 25.81
C ASP A 155 22.79 17.62 24.88
N LYS A 156 23.65 17.48 23.86
CA LYS A 156 24.38 16.26 23.39
C LYS A 156 23.68 14.88 23.31
N SER A 157 22.36 14.77 23.41
CA SER A 157 21.66 13.49 23.37
C SER A 157 20.27 13.64 22.78
N LEU A 158 19.79 12.57 22.15
CA LEU A 158 18.39 12.41 21.73
C LEU A 158 17.42 13.07 22.71
N SER A 159 16.44 13.82 22.18
CA SER A 159 15.40 14.42 23.02
C SER A 159 14.75 13.34 23.90
N SER A 160 14.27 13.73 25.08
CA SER A 160 13.62 12.77 25.98
C SER A 160 12.44 12.06 25.33
N VAL A 161 11.75 12.71 24.39
CA VAL A 161 10.63 12.13 23.65
C VAL A 161 11.13 11.05 22.70
N GLN A 162 12.13 11.35 21.86
CA GLN A 162 12.69 10.36 20.92
C GLN A 162 13.26 9.14 21.65
N ARG A 163 13.98 9.33 22.77
CA ARG A 163 14.50 8.19 23.56
C ARG A 163 13.39 7.30 24.08
N LYS A 164 12.30 7.90 24.57
CA LYS A 164 11.13 7.17 25.05
C LYS A 164 10.45 6.45 23.89
N THR A 165 10.25 7.09 22.74
CA THR A 165 9.68 6.46 21.54
C THR A 165 10.50 5.26 21.08
N ILE A 166 11.83 5.39 20.96
CA ILE A 166 12.72 4.27 20.57
C ILE A 166 12.64 3.13 21.59
N ALA A 167 12.65 3.45 22.88
CA ALA A 167 12.54 2.43 23.93
C ALA A 167 11.19 1.70 23.88
N ILE A 168 10.09 2.41 23.60
CA ILE A 168 8.76 1.81 23.43
C ILE A 168 8.75 0.91 22.18
N CYS A 169 9.30 1.37 21.05
CA CYS A 169 9.41 0.58 19.81
C CYS A 169 10.14 -0.76 20.04
N HIS A 170 11.17 -0.77 20.90
CA HIS A 170 11.88 -1.99 21.28
C HIS A 170 11.08 -2.91 22.22
N ASP A 171 10.18 -2.37 23.03
CA ASP A 171 9.44 -3.12 24.05
C ASP A 171 8.21 -3.84 23.47
N VAL A 172 7.56 -3.24 22.47
CA VAL A 172 6.30 -3.77 21.89
C VAL A 172 6.48 -5.01 21.00
N GLY A 173 7.67 -5.25 20.44
CA GLY A 173 7.98 -6.41 19.62
C GLY A 173 7.51 -6.30 18.14
N GLU A 174 7.54 -7.42 17.41
CA GLU A 174 7.27 -7.46 15.95
C GLU A 174 5.79 -7.30 15.58
N SER A 175 4.87 -7.70 16.46
CA SER A 175 3.42 -7.49 16.33
C SER A 175 2.82 -7.34 17.73
N PHE A 176 1.89 -6.41 17.92
CA PHE A 176 1.42 -6.06 19.27
C PHE A 176 -0.02 -5.55 19.27
N THR A 177 -0.67 -5.60 20.42
CA THR A 177 -2.01 -5.02 20.62
C THR A 177 -1.94 -3.64 21.25
N ASP A 178 -3.07 -2.92 21.30
CA ASP A 178 -3.15 -1.64 22.02
C ASP A 178 -2.83 -1.79 23.50
N GLU A 179 -3.18 -2.91 24.13
CA GLU A 179 -2.84 -3.16 25.54
C GLU A 179 -1.32 -3.19 25.73
N VAL A 180 -0.61 -3.92 24.87
CA VAL A 180 0.86 -4.02 24.92
C VAL A 180 1.48 -2.65 24.69
N LEU A 181 1.05 -1.91 23.66
CA LEU A 181 1.57 -0.58 23.39
C LEU A 181 1.29 0.39 24.55
N ASN A 182 0.06 0.41 25.07
CA ASN A 182 -0.30 1.28 26.20
C ASN A 182 0.48 0.92 27.47
N GLU A 183 0.73 -0.37 27.72
CA GLU A 183 1.56 -0.85 28.83
C GLU A 183 3.01 -0.37 28.67
N SER A 184 3.61 -0.52 27.50
CA SER A 184 4.95 0.01 27.20
C SER A 184 5.03 1.52 27.38
N ILE A 185 4.02 2.28 26.92
CA ILE A 185 3.95 3.73 27.12
C ILE A 185 3.83 4.07 28.62
N HIS A 186 3.02 3.34 29.37
CA HIS A 186 2.92 3.51 30.82
C HIS A 186 4.27 3.26 31.53
N ASN A 187 4.99 2.22 31.14
CA ASN A 187 6.26 1.84 31.76
C ASN A 187 7.40 2.83 31.44
N ILE A 188 7.39 3.41 30.24
CA ILE A 188 8.55 4.16 29.71
C ILE A 188 8.30 5.68 29.71
N ALA A 189 7.09 6.12 29.35
CA ALA A 189 6.81 7.53 29.11
C ALA A 189 6.08 8.23 30.25
N ALA A 190 5.40 7.49 31.14
CA ALA A 190 4.62 8.08 32.23
C ALA A 190 5.48 8.91 33.20
N GLU A 191 4.91 10.02 33.66
CA GLU A 191 5.49 10.85 34.74
C GLU A 191 4.93 10.47 36.13
N GLY A 192 4.07 9.44 36.18
CA GLY A 192 3.41 8.93 37.37
C GLY A 192 3.11 7.43 37.23
N PRO A 193 2.19 6.86 38.04
CA PRO A 193 1.89 5.42 38.01
C PRO A 193 1.27 4.95 36.69
N LYS A 194 0.68 5.88 35.91
CA LYS A 194 0.19 5.66 34.54
C LYS A 194 0.40 6.93 33.72
N ALA A 195 0.56 6.76 32.41
CA ALA A 195 0.56 7.85 31.45
C ALA A 195 -0.85 8.46 31.36
N SER A 196 -0.91 9.78 31.13
CA SER A 196 -2.18 10.46 30.86
C SER A 196 -2.68 10.16 29.44
N ASP A 197 -3.98 10.32 29.17
CA ASP A 197 -4.56 10.08 27.84
C ASP A 197 -3.85 10.87 26.73
N PRO A 198 -3.52 12.18 26.89
CA PRO A 198 -2.75 12.92 25.87
C PRO A 198 -1.34 12.37 25.67
N THR A 199 -0.75 11.73 26.68
CA THR A 199 0.56 11.08 26.56
C THR A 199 0.44 9.75 25.80
N LEU A 200 -0.61 8.97 26.07
CA LEU A 200 -0.88 7.73 25.35
C LEU A 200 -1.08 8.00 23.86
N GLU A 201 -1.95 8.96 23.52
CA GLU A 201 -2.22 9.37 22.15
C GLU A 201 -0.93 9.82 21.44
N LYS A 202 -0.21 10.78 22.03
CA LYS A 202 1.06 11.27 21.47
C LYS A 202 2.08 10.18 21.20
N TYR A 203 2.33 9.28 22.16
CA TYR A 203 3.36 8.25 21.97
C TYR A 203 2.87 7.10 21.09
N ARG A 204 1.56 6.82 21.03
CA ARG A 204 0.99 5.88 20.07
C ARG A 204 1.29 6.34 18.65
N ASP A 205 0.92 7.56 18.29
CA ASP A 205 1.13 8.08 16.94
C ASP A 205 2.61 8.05 16.55
N LEU A 206 3.49 8.49 17.46
CA LEU A 206 4.94 8.47 17.23
C LEU A 206 5.52 7.06 17.07
N VAL A 207 4.98 6.06 17.78
CA VAL A 207 5.46 4.67 17.69
C VAL A 207 4.95 4.01 16.40
N ILE A 208 3.66 4.18 16.09
CA ILE A 208 3.05 3.63 14.88
C ILE A 208 3.70 4.21 13.62
N ASP A 209 3.89 5.53 13.57
CA ASP A 209 4.57 6.21 12.46
C ASP A 209 6.03 5.75 12.34
N ARG A 210 6.77 5.69 13.46
CA ARG A 210 8.18 5.30 13.44
C ARG A 210 8.40 3.86 13.03
N LEU A 211 7.53 2.95 13.48
CA LEU A 211 7.59 1.54 13.10
C LEU A 211 7.04 1.29 11.70
N ASP A 212 6.30 2.24 11.12
CA ASP A 212 5.52 2.08 9.89
C ASP A 212 4.49 0.93 9.97
N TYR A 213 3.69 0.96 11.03
CA TYR A 213 2.72 -0.09 11.35
C TYR A 213 1.29 0.36 11.04
N GLU A 214 0.41 -0.62 10.85
CA GLU A 214 -1.03 -0.40 10.75
C GLU A 214 -1.81 -1.54 11.38
N ARG A 215 -3.13 -1.35 11.49
CA ARG A 215 -4.04 -2.37 12.00
C ARG A 215 -4.08 -3.58 11.07
N HIS A 216 -4.08 -4.76 11.65
CA HIS A 216 -4.18 -6.00 10.91
C HIS A 216 -5.54 -6.06 10.18
N PRO A 217 -5.58 -6.34 8.85
CA PRO A 217 -6.80 -6.25 8.03
C PRO A 217 -7.98 -7.07 8.54
N ASN A 218 -7.71 -8.24 9.13
CA ASN A 218 -8.73 -9.15 9.67
C ASN A 218 -8.83 -9.14 11.20
N ASN A 219 -8.07 -8.27 11.89
CA ASN A 219 -8.04 -8.22 13.36
C ASN A 219 -7.65 -6.82 13.83
N GLU A 220 -8.64 -5.96 14.06
CA GLU A 220 -8.44 -4.56 14.45
C GLU A 220 -7.69 -4.39 15.78
N GLU A 221 -7.58 -5.41 16.62
CA GLU A 221 -6.85 -5.31 17.89
C GLU A 221 -5.33 -5.45 17.73
N LEU A 222 -4.86 -5.92 16.57
CA LEU A 222 -3.46 -6.23 16.32
C LEU A 222 -2.81 -5.20 15.38
N TRP A 223 -1.62 -4.73 15.74
CA TRP A 223 -0.75 -3.94 14.91
C TRP A 223 0.32 -4.83 14.28
N ILE A 224 0.53 -4.64 12.99
CA ILE A 224 1.52 -5.34 12.17
C ILE A 224 2.22 -4.35 11.25
N SER A 225 3.35 -4.75 10.68
CA SER A 225 4.05 -3.90 9.72
C SER A 225 3.18 -3.65 8.50
N ARG A 226 3.35 -2.48 7.86
CA ARG A 226 2.61 -2.13 6.63
C ARG A 226 2.71 -3.21 5.56
N ASP A 227 3.89 -3.82 5.40
CA ASP A 227 4.13 -4.87 4.41
C ASP A 227 3.38 -6.17 4.77
N GLN A 228 3.40 -6.59 6.05
CA GLN A 228 2.62 -7.77 6.49
C GLN A 228 1.12 -7.53 6.31
N ALA A 229 0.63 -6.34 6.66
CA ALA A 229 -0.75 -5.99 6.41
C ALA A 229 -1.03 -6.07 4.92
N GLU A 230 -0.12 -5.55 4.10
CA GLU A 230 -0.23 -5.52 2.66
C GLU A 230 -0.29 -6.93 2.03
N GLU A 231 0.42 -7.91 2.59
CA GLU A 231 0.38 -9.32 2.20
C GLU A 231 -0.95 -10.00 2.57
N ILE A 232 -1.45 -9.74 3.78
CA ILE A 232 -2.65 -10.38 4.34
C ILE A 232 -3.93 -9.65 3.89
N ALA A 233 -3.80 -8.47 3.28
CA ALA A 233 -4.91 -7.64 2.85
C ALA A 233 -5.84 -8.43 1.92
N PRO A 234 -7.16 -8.47 2.21
CA PRO A 234 -8.10 -9.03 1.27
C PRO A 234 -8.04 -8.21 -0.03
N ASP A 235 -7.72 -8.91 -1.11
CA ASP A 235 -8.05 -8.56 -2.49
C ASP A 235 -7.59 -7.15 -2.93
N ALA A 236 -6.28 -6.87 -2.86
CA ALA A 236 -5.71 -5.61 -3.37
C ALA A 236 -6.35 -4.31 -2.82
N THR A 237 -6.99 -4.37 -1.64
CA THR A 237 -7.57 -3.21 -0.97
C THR A 237 -6.47 -2.17 -0.70
N PRO A 238 -6.61 -0.91 -1.18
CA PRO A 238 -5.63 0.14 -0.94
C PRO A 238 -5.40 0.41 0.55
N ALA A 239 -4.17 0.77 0.92
CA ALA A 239 -3.78 0.98 2.32
C ALA A 239 -4.67 2.02 3.03
N GLU A 240 -5.04 3.10 2.35
CA GLU A 240 -5.89 4.15 2.89
C GLU A 240 -7.32 3.69 3.15
N CYS A 241 -7.79 2.67 2.42
CA CYS A 241 -9.13 2.10 2.56
C CYS A 241 -9.25 1.08 3.70
N ARG A 242 -8.12 0.57 4.21
CA ARG A 242 -8.09 -0.40 5.33
C ARG A 242 -7.67 0.22 6.66
N ARG A 243 -6.93 1.33 6.64
CA ARG A 243 -6.48 2.02 7.85
C ARG A 243 -7.65 2.66 8.57
N SER A 244 -7.54 2.79 9.89
CA SER A 244 -8.50 3.54 10.70
C SER A 244 -8.43 5.03 10.34
N VAL A 245 -9.57 5.74 10.38
CA VAL A 245 -9.68 7.11 9.85
C VAL A 245 -8.87 8.11 10.67
N ASP A 246 -8.72 7.86 11.97
CA ASP A 246 -7.89 8.64 12.90
C ASP A 246 -6.39 8.65 12.53
N LEU A 247 -5.93 7.64 11.80
CA LEU A 247 -4.54 7.52 11.37
C LEU A 247 -4.27 8.09 9.99
N LEU A 248 -5.29 8.51 9.24
CA LEU A 248 -5.12 9.01 7.88
C LEU A 248 -4.69 10.47 7.90
N ASP A 249 -3.66 10.80 7.13
CA ASP A 249 -3.38 12.20 6.81
C ASP A 249 -4.40 12.74 5.77
N THR A 250 -4.37 14.05 5.51
CA THR A 250 -5.31 14.68 4.57
C THR A 250 -5.18 14.12 3.13
N ASP A 251 -3.97 13.82 2.66
CA ASP A 251 -3.75 13.24 1.33
C ASP A 251 -4.26 11.81 1.25
N GLU A 252 -4.07 11.03 2.30
CA GLU A 252 -4.60 9.68 2.44
C GLU A 252 -6.13 9.66 2.53
N MET A 253 -6.74 10.60 3.26
CA MET A 253 -8.19 10.79 3.27
C MET A 253 -8.73 11.09 1.87
N LYS A 254 -8.05 11.97 1.12
CA LYS A 254 -8.42 12.27 -0.28
C LYS A 254 -8.30 11.02 -1.16
N ARG A 255 -7.21 10.25 -1.04
CA ARG A 255 -7.04 8.99 -1.79
C ARG A 255 -8.11 7.95 -1.44
N ARG A 256 -8.40 7.73 -0.16
CA ARG A 256 -9.49 6.85 0.31
C ARG A 256 -10.84 7.24 -0.30
N LEU A 257 -11.14 8.54 -0.29
CA LEU A 257 -12.35 9.09 -0.90
C LEU A 257 -12.42 8.71 -2.39
N ILE A 258 -11.35 8.94 -3.16
CA ILE A 258 -11.34 8.62 -4.59
C ILE A 258 -11.42 7.11 -4.85
N TYR A 259 -10.69 6.28 -4.10
CA TYR A 259 -10.69 4.83 -4.30
C TYR A 259 -12.06 4.23 -4.03
N THR A 260 -12.74 4.62 -2.95
CA THR A 260 -14.07 4.12 -2.60
C THR A 260 -15.14 4.59 -3.60
N VAL A 261 -15.11 5.86 -4.00
CA VAL A 261 -16.05 6.41 -5.00
C VAL A 261 -15.79 5.81 -6.39
N GLY A 262 -14.51 5.68 -6.77
CA GLY A 262 -14.07 5.06 -8.02
C GLY A 262 -14.47 3.59 -8.12
N ARG A 263 -14.35 2.83 -7.01
CA ARG A 263 -14.83 1.44 -6.94
C ARG A 263 -16.32 1.36 -7.24
N ARG A 264 -17.12 2.31 -6.73
CA ARG A 264 -18.55 2.38 -7.05
C ARG A 264 -18.82 2.78 -8.49
N ALA A 265 -18.06 3.74 -9.03
CA ALA A 265 -18.14 4.09 -10.45
C ALA A 265 -17.79 2.89 -11.34
N MET A 266 -16.88 2.01 -10.91
CA MET A 266 -16.59 0.77 -11.63
C MET A 266 -17.78 -0.20 -11.67
N ALA A 267 -18.64 -0.21 -10.65
CA ALA A 267 -19.85 -1.02 -10.62
C ALA A 267 -20.97 -0.46 -11.53
N THR A 268 -20.91 0.81 -11.94
CA THR A 268 -21.89 1.39 -12.86
C THR A 268 -21.47 1.22 -14.33
N SER A 269 -22.45 1.08 -15.21
CA SER A 269 -22.20 0.98 -16.66
C SER A 269 -21.66 2.29 -17.25
N SER A 270 -22.05 3.43 -16.68
CA SER A 270 -21.66 4.77 -17.11
C SER A 270 -20.25 5.18 -16.67
N LYS A 271 -19.67 4.49 -15.68
CA LYS A 271 -18.42 4.90 -15.03
C LYS A 271 -18.43 6.32 -14.44
N ASP A 272 -19.63 6.86 -14.23
CA ASP A 272 -19.90 8.18 -13.63
C ASP A 272 -20.82 7.99 -12.41
N VAL A 273 -20.45 8.60 -11.30
CA VAL A 273 -21.18 8.52 -10.03
C VAL A 273 -21.22 9.91 -9.38
N THR A 274 -22.37 10.24 -8.79
CA THR A 274 -22.55 11.42 -7.94
C THR A 274 -23.04 10.98 -6.57
N LEU A 275 -22.30 11.29 -5.51
CA LEU A 275 -22.66 10.91 -4.14
C LEU A 275 -22.79 12.14 -3.23
N PRO A 276 -23.80 12.17 -2.34
CA PRO A 276 -23.93 13.21 -1.34
C PRO A 276 -22.89 13.09 -0.23
N GLU A 277 -22.47 14.23 0.32
CA GLU A 277 -21.56 14.36 1.46
C GLU A 277 -21.94 13.44 2.63
N ARG A 278 -23.23 13.36 2.96
CA ARG A 278 -23.72 12.51 4.05
C ARG A 278 -23.38 11.02 3.82
N GLU A 279 -23.58 10.54 2.60
CA GLU A 279 -23.30 9.14 2.26
C GLU A 279 -21.81 8.89 2.22
N LEU A 280 -21.04 9.82 1.65
CA LEU A 280 -19.58 9.73 1.65
C LEU A 280 -19.00 9.70 3.09
N ARG A 281 -19.50 10.55 3.98
CA ARG A 281 -19.05 10.58 5.38
C ARG A 281 -19.34 9.27 6.10
N GLN A 282 -20.51 8.69 5.85
CA GLN A 282 -20.94 7.44 6.48
C GLN A 282 -20.19 6.22 5.91
N GLU A 283 -20.05 6.15 4.59
CA GLU A 283 -19.61 4.93 3.90
C GLU A 283 -18.09 4.91 3.61
N VAL A 284 -17.46 6.09 3.53
CA VAL A 284 -16.00 6.19 3.35
C VAL A 284 -15.30 6.29 4.69
N PHE A 285 -15.88 7.00 5.65
CA PHE A 285 -15.21 7.39 6.90
C PHE A 285 -15.99 7.00 8.17
N ASP A 286 -17.00 6.13 8.06
CA ASP A 286 -17.76 5.60 9.21
C ASP A 286 -18.31 6.68 10.18
N ASP A 287 -18.62 7.87 9.65
CA ASP A 287 -19.02 9.06 10.40
C ASP A 287 -17.98 9.59 11.41
N GLU A 288 -16.72 9.12 11.38
CA GLU A 288 -15.64 9.51 12.30
C GLU A 288 -15.14 10.94 12.07
N ILE A 289 -15.25 11.46 10.85
CA ILE A 289 -14.89 12.84 10.55
C ILE A 289 -16.07 13.80 10.67
N SER A 290 -15.76 15.03 11.09
CA SER A 290 -16.75 16.11 11.18
C SER A 290 -17.17 16.59 9.79
N ARG A 291 -18.38 17.18 9.66
CA ARG A 291 -18.85 17.77 8.39
C ARG A 291 -17.89 18.83 7.81
N PRO A 292 -17.35 19.77 8.61
CA PRO A 292 -16.37 20.73 8.09
C PRO A 292 -15.14 20.07 7.47
N VAL A 293 -14.59 19.05 8.14
CA VAL A 293 -13.44 18.28 7.61
C VAL A 293 -13.82 17.55 6.33
N MET A 294 -15.00 16.93 6.28
CA MET A 294 -15.48 16.27 5.06
C MET A 294 -15.60 17.25 3.88
N HIS A 295 -16.09 18.46 4.13
CA HIS A 295 -16.18 19.50 3.10
C HIS A 295 -14.81 19.90 2.56
N GLU A 296 -13.83 20.06 3.45
CA GLU A 296 -12.44 20.37 3.10
C GLU A 296 -11.83 19.24 2.26
N VAL A 297 -11.91 17.99 2.73
CA VAL A 297 -11.42 16.82 1.99
C VAL A 297 -12.07 16.70 0.60
N MET A 298 -13.39 16.91 0.48
CA MET A 298 -14.08 16.90 -0.82
C MET A 298 -13.57 18.01 -1.75
N GLN A 299 -13.38 19.21 -1.22
CA GLN A 299 -12.95 20.36 -2.02
C GLN A 299 -11.50 20.18 -2.48
N GLU A 300 -10.61 19.79 -1.56
CA GLU A 300 -9.22 19.53 -1.92
C GLU A 300 -9.08 18.34 -2.87
N ALA A 301 -9.85 17.27 -2.70
CA ALA A 301 -9.86 16.14 -3.64
C ALA A 301 -10.32 16.60 -5.04
N ALA A 302 -11.32 17.47 -5.12
CA ALA A 302 -11.79 18.05 -6.37
C ALA A 302 -10.73 18.91 -7.07
N GLU A 303 -10.05 19.75 -6.30
CA GLU A 303 -8.97 20.59 -6.83
C GLU A 303 -7.75 19.76 -7.24
N HIS A 304 -7.41 18.72 -6.48
CA HIS A 304 -6.21 17.93 -6.69
C HIS A 304 -6.35 16.86 -7.78
N PHE A 305 -7.51 16.19 -7.86
CA PHE A 305 -7.76 15.09 -8.80
C PHE A 305 -8.66 15.46 -9.98
N GLY A 306 -9.00 16.75 -10.12
CA GLY A 306 -9.82 17.25 -11.23
C GLY A 306 -11.27 16.75 -11.22
N ILE A 307 -11.79 16.31 -10.07
CA ILE A 307 -13.16 15.78 -9.95
C ILE A 307 -14.18 16.88 -9.62
N GLY A 308 -15.47 16.60 -9.84
CA GLY A 308 -16.53 17.58 -9.66
C GLY A 308 -17.03 17.68 -8.22
N THR A 309 -17.36 18.88 -7.77
CA THR A 309 -18.23 19.11 -6.60
C THR A 309 -19.44 19.96 -6.99
N GLY A 310 -20.55 19.81 -6.26
CA GLY A 310 -21.78 20.55 -6.55
C GLY A 310 -22.67 20.72 -5.32
N LYS A 311 -23.72 21.53 -5.48
CA LYS A 311 -24.78 21.71 -4.47
C LYS A 311 -26.20 21.55 -5.04
N PRO A 312 -26.54 20.41 -5.67
CA PRO A 312 -27.93 20.14 -6.06
C PRO A 312 -28.82 20.16 -4.81
N ASP A 313 -29.97 20.83 -4.89
CA ASP A 313 -30.96 20.91 -3.81
C ASP A 313 -30.40 21.27 -2.42
N ARG A 314 -29.35 22.11 -2.38
CA ARG A 314 -28.62 22.55 -1.16
C ARG A 314 -27.85 21.43 -0.44
N GLN A 315 -27.70 20.26 -1.06
CA GLN A 315 -26.88 19.16 -0.54
C GLN A 315 -25.54 19.15 -1.27
N GLN A 316 -24.43 19.12 -0.53
CA GLN A 316 -23.11 19.03 -1.14
C GLN A 316 -22.88 17.63 -1.70
N VAL A 317 -22.40 17.54 -2.94
CA VAL A 317 -22.15 16.27 -3.64
C VAL A 317 -20.74 16.25 -4.23
N LEU A 318 -20.17 15.04 -4.33
CA LEU A 318 -18.97 14.74 -5.11
C LEU A 318 -19.40 14.03 -6.40
N ARG A 319 -18.82 14.40 -7.53
CA ARG A 319 -19.02 13.76 -8.82
C ARG A 319 -17.70 13.26 -9.36
N LEU A 320 -17.65 11.98 -9.71
CA LEU A 320 -16.47 11.34 -10.25
C LEU A 320 -16.83 10.65 -11.56
N ASN A 321 -16.12 11.03 -12.63
CA ASN A 321 -16.13 10.34 -13.90
C ASN A 321 -14.81 9.58 -14.03
N LEU A 322 -14.87 8.25 -13.98
CA LEU A 322 -13.68 7.42 -13.96
C LEU A 322 -12.93 7.43 -15.31
N THR A 323 -13.61 7.71 -16.42
CA THR A 323 -12.96 7.86 -17.73
C THR A 323 -12.14 9.14 -17.81
N GLU A 324 -12.62 10.24 -17.23
CA GLU A 324 -11.85 11.49 -17.12
C GLU A 324 -10.68 11.32 -16.15
N LEU A 325 -10.93 10.69 -14.99
CA LEU A 325 -9.88 10.39 -14.01
C LEU A 325 -8.78 9.50 -14.59
N GLU A 326 -9.09 8.54 -15.47
CA GLU A 326 -8.09 7.67 -16.10
C GLU A 326 -7.15 8.43 -17.05
N ILE A 327 -7.63 9.52 -17.66
CA ILE A 327 -6.81 10.36 -18.54
C ILE A 327 -5.80 11.16 -17.71
N ASP A 328 -6.25 11.77 -16.62
CA ASP A 328 -5.44 12.69 -15.82
C ASP A 328 -4.60 11.96 -14.76
N HIS A 329 -5.10 10.82 -14.25
CA HIS A 329 -4.50 10.02 -13.17
C HIS A 329 -4.54 8.51 -13.50
N PRO A 330 -3.78 8.04 -14.50
CA PRO A 330 -3.85 6.66 -14.99
C PRO A 330 -3.47 5.60 -13.94
N ASP A 331 -2.53 5.91 -13.05
CA ASP A 331 -2.13 4.98 -11.98
C ASP A 331 -3.23 4.82 -10.93
N MET A 332 -3.90 5.92 -10.55
CA MET A 332 -5.05 5.88 -9.64
C MET A 332 -6.22 5.08 -10.24
N ALA A 333 -6.49 5.27 -11.53
CA ALA A 333 -7.51 4.48 -12.23
C ALA A 333 -7.15 2.98 -12.32
N ARG A 334 -5.87 2.62 -12.33
CA ARG A 334 -5.41 1.22 -12.26
C ARG A 334 -5.70 0.64 -10.89
N THR A 335 -5.30 1.33 -9.81
CA THR A 335 -5.59 0.92 -8.43
C THR A 335 -7.09 0.75 -8.19
N ILE A 336 -7.93 1.65 -8.70
CA ILE A 336 -9.39 1.52 -8.59
C ILE A 336 -9.91 0.26 -9.29
N ARG A 337 -9.37 -0.08 -10.48
CA ARG A 337 -9.78 -1.29 -11.21
C ARG A 337 -9.40 -2.55 -10.46
N GLU A 338 -8.19 -2.60 -9.93
CA GLU A 338 -7.72 -3.71 -9.09
C GLU A 338 -8.59 -3.84 -7.83
N PHE A 339 -8.85 -2.72 -7.14
CA PHE A 339 -9.71 -2.67 -5.96
C PHE A 339 -11.19 -3.00 -6.24
N ALA A 340 -11.67 -2.78 -7.46
CA ALA A 340 -13.05 -3.11 -7.83
C ALA A 340 -13.24 -4.59 -8.21
N ASN A 341 -12.21 -5.23 -8.76
CA ASN A 341 -12.25 -6.63 -9.20
C ASN A 341 -11.94 -7.63 -8.09
N ALA A 342 -11.43 -7.14 -6.98
CA ALA A 342 -11.39 -7.76 -5.66
C ALA A 342 -12.79 -8.19 -5.19
N ASP A 343 -13.02 -9.47 -4.92
CA ASP A 343 -14.35 -10.11 -4.75
C ASP A 343 -15.37 -9.29 -3.93
N GLY A 344 -16.33 -8.69 -4.65
CA GLY A 344 -17.77 -8.98 -4.53
C GLY A 344 -18.57 -8.61 -3.29
N ASP A 345 -18.01 -8.34 -2.11
CA ASP A 345 -18.80 -8.10 -0.89
C ASP A 345 -18.80 -6.62 -0.49
N SER A 346 -19.39 -5.78 -1.35
CA SER A 346 -19.52 -4.34 -1.07
C SER A 346 -20.91 -4.03 -0.51
N LYS A 347 -20.95 -3.51 0.72
CA LYS A 347 -22.14 -2.93 1.38
C LYS A 347 -22.84 -1.82 0.55
N LEU A 348 -22.17 -1.30 -0.48
CA LEU A 348 -22.68 -0.25 -1.37
C LEU A 348 -23.34 -0.76 -2.66
N ALA A 349 -23.25 -2.05 -2.99
CA ALA A 349 -23.81 -2.59 -4.24
C ALA A 349 -25.36 -2.51 -4.30
N ASP A 350 -26.02 -2.32 -3.15
CA ASP A 350 -27.49 -2.43 -3.04
C ASP A 350 -28.24 -1.09 -3.05
N SER A 351 -27.54 0.04 -3.23
CA SER A 351 -28.17 1.36 -3.34
C SER A 351 -28.41 1.72 -4.81
N GLY A 352 -29.64 1.47 -5.25
CA GLY A 352 -30.08 1.57 -6.64
C GLY A 352 -29.69 2.86 -7.37
N GLU A 353 -29.41 2.68 -8.67
CA GLU A 353 -29.16 3.71 -9.68
C GLU A 353 -30.09 4.93 -9.51
N THR A 354 -29.56 6.02 -8.96
CA THR A 354 -30.22 7.32 -9.04
C THR A 354 -29.62 8.08 -10.21
N THR A 355 -29.99 7.67 -11.42
CA THR A 355 -29.62 8.42 -12.63
C THR A 355 -30.41 9.73 -12.68
N LEU A 356 -29.72 10.80 -13.11
CA LEU A 356 -30.17 12.20 -13.18
C LEU A 356 -31.37 12.47 -14.12
N GLY A 357 -32.14 11.44 -14.51
CA GLY A 357 -33.27 11.52 -15.43
C GLY A 357 -34.65 11.75 -14.79
N SER A 358 -34.78 11.75 -13.45
CA SER A 358 -36.10 11.77 -12.78
C SER A 358 -36.59 13.15 -12.34
N TYR A 359 -35.78 14.21 -12.43
CA TYR A 359 -36.16 15.56 -11.99
C TYR A 359 -36.42 16.50 -13.17
N GLY A 360 -37.46 16.18 -13.95
CA GLY A 360 -37.92 17.00 -15.08
C GLY A 360 -39.43 16.91 -15.26
N GLY A 361 -40.19 17.66 -14.46
CA GLY A 361 -41.65 17.66 -14.52
C GLY A 361 -42.28 18.94 -13.99
N GLY A 362 -41.79 20.10 -14.46
CA GLY A 362 -42.44 21.38 -14.22
C GLY A 362 -43.83 21.42 -14.88
N GLN A 363 -44.83 21.75 -14.07
CA GLN A 363 -46.20 22.06 -14.48
C GLN A 363 -46.25 22.99 -15.70
N GLN A 364 -46.84 22.49 -16.80
CA GLN A 364 -47.42 23.37 -17.83
C GLN A 364 -48.72 23.98 -17.30
N PRO A 365 -48.90 25.32 -17.37
CA PRO A 365 -50.19 25.92 -17.05
C PRO A 365 -51.17 25.69 -18.20
N ALA A 366 -52.37 25.24 -17.84
CA ALA A 366 -53.50 25.05 -18.72
C ALA A 366 -53.95 26.37 -19.35
N ALA A 367 -53.96 26.44 -20.68
CA ALA A 367 -54.71 27.44 -21.42
C ALA A 367 -56.08 26.87 -21.77
N MET A 368 -57.09 27.31 -21.01
CA MET A 368 -58.49 27.21 -21.42
C MET A 368 -58.70 28.02 -22.70
N THR A 369 -59.18 27.39 -23.76
CA THR A 369 -60.05 28.07 -24.73
C THR A 369 -61.24 27.19 -25.02
N ASP A 370 -62.39 27.81 -24.75
CA ASP A 370 -63.77 27.39 -24.92
C ASP A 370 -64.20 27.52 -26.40
N GLY A 371 -65.23 26.78 -26.80
CA GLY A 371 -65.91 26.98 -28.09
C GLY A 371 -66.36 25.68 -28.77
N GLY A 372 -67.65 25.36 -28.64
CA GLY A 372 -68.36 24.25 -29.32
C GLY A 372 -68.28 24.27 -30.86
N THR A 373 -68.96 23.41 -31.63
CA THR A 373 -70.37 23.02 -31.56
C THR A 373 -70.63 22.07 -32.76
N VAL A 374 -71.33 20.94 -32.52
CA VAL A 374 -72.29 20.22 -33.42
C VAL A 374 -71.82 19.37 -34.64
N ALA A 375 -72.34 18.12 -34.65
CA ALA A 375 -72.80 17.19 -35.71
C ALA A 375 -72.23 17.31 -37.15
N ASP A 376 -71.92 16.23 -37.88
CA ASP A 376 -72.64 14.95 -38.08
C ASP A 376 -71.71 13.72 -38.00
#